data_AF-A0A9D9ENB4-F1
#
_entry.id   AF-A0A9D9ENB4-F1
#
_cell.length_a   1.000
_cell.length_b   1.000
_cell.length_c   1.000
_cell.angle_alpha   90.00
_cell.angle_beta   90.00
_cell.angle_gamma   90.00
#
_symmetry.space_group_name_H-M   'P 1'
#
loop_
_entity.id
_entity.type
_entity.pdbx_description
1 polymer ?
#
loop_
_entity_poly.entity_id
_entity_poly.type
_entity_poly.pdbx_seq_one_letter_code
_entity_poly.pdbx_strand_id
1 'polypeptide(L)'
;MAKERKNHAQEKSAGFEEKLARLQVLSEEIKNPETGLEQALSIFEEGIGLAKSLEEELSRIESKIQILINNPKKPEEKPELDLFSSLPDDGSGQV
;
A
#
# COMPACT_ATOMS: atom_id res chain seq x y z
N MET A 1 -9.16 -13.50 13.87
CA MET A 1 -9.18 -12.79 12.56
C MET A 1 -7.86 -12.04 12.26
N ALA A 2 -6.70 -12.45 12.80
CA ALA A 2 -5.41 -11.76 12.55
C ALA A 2 -4.51 -12.45 11.50
N LYS A 3 -4.92 -13.63 10.99
CA LYS A 3 -4.10 -14.45 10.08
C LYS A 3 -4.18 -14.03 8.61
N GLU A 4 -5.26 -13.41 8.15
CA GLU A 4 -5.44 -13.07 6.73
C GLU A 4 -4.67 -11.82 6.26
N ARG A 5 -4.36 -10.86 7.16
CA ARG A 5 -3.67 -9.61 6.76
C ARG A 5 -2.19 -9.80 6.41
N LYS A 6 -1.55 -10.87 6.88
CA LYS A 6 -0.12 -11.13 6.62
C LYS A 6 0.13 -11.67 5.20
N ASN A 7 -0.82 -12.38 4.59
CA ASN A 7 -0.62 -12.98 3.26
C ASN A 7 -0.61 -11.94 2.13
N HIS A 8 -1.50 -10.95 2.16
CA HIS A 8 -1.62 -9.95 1.09
C HIS A 8 -0.45 -8.95 0.99
N ALA A 9 0.24 -8.67 2.09
CA ALA A 9 1.40 -7.77 2.08
C ALA A 9 2.64 -8.45 1.49
N GLN A 10 2.80 -9.75 1.75
CA GLN A 10 3.93 -10.55 1.28
C GLN A 10 3.84 -10.89 -0.22
N GLU A 11 2.63 -11.13 -0.75
CA GLU A 11 2.40 -11.33 -2.19
C GLU A 11 2.69 -10.06 -3.00
N LYS A 12 2.32 -8.87 -2.49
CA LYS A 12 2.60 -7.60 -3.18
C LYS A 12 4.08 -7.27 -3.22
N SER A 13 4.81 -7.50 -2.13
CA SER A 13 6.27 -7.32 -2.15
C SER A 13 6.95 -8.29 -3.12
N ALA A 14 6.47 -9.54 -3.21
CA ALA A 14 7.02 -10.50 -4.17
C ALA A 14 6.84 -10.02 -5.63
N GLY A 15 5.65 -9.52 -5.98
CA GLY A 15 5.40 -8.98 -7.32
C GLY A 15 6.22 -7.73 -7.68
N PHE A 16 6.53 -6.87 -6.70
CA PHE A 16 7.40 -5.72 -6.91
C PHE A 16 8.86 -6.14 -7.17
N GLU A 17 9.41 -7.00 -6.31
CA GLU A 17 10.79 -7.48 -6.42
C GLU A 17 11.00 -8.28 -7.72
N GLU A 18 10.02 -9.08 -8.14
CA GLU A 18 10.07 -9.81 -9.41
C GLU A 18 10.13 -8.87 -10.62
N LYS A 19 9.29 -7.83 -10.65
CA LYS A 19 9.31 -6.82 -11.72
C LYS A 19 10.63 -6.05 -11.73
N LEU A 20 11.16 -5.71 -10.56
CA LEU A 20 12.43 -5.01 -10.42
C LEU A 20 13.59 -5.88 -10.92
N ALA A 21 13.62 -7.17 -10.55
CA ALA A 21 14.61 -8.12 -11.04
C ALA A 21 14.53 -8.28 -12.56
N ARG A 22 13.32 -8.36 -13.13
CA ARG A 22 13.13 -8.41 -14.59
C ARG A 22 13.68 -7.16 -15.27
N LEU A 23 13.42 -5.97 -14.73
CA LEU A 23 13.93 -4.72 -15.27
C LEU A 23 15.47 -4.66 -15.29
N GLN A 24 16.12 -5.22 -14.25
CA GLN A 24 17.58 -5.34 -14.21
C GLN A 24 18.11 -6.29 -15.30
N VAL A 25 17.47 -7.44 -15.49
CA VAL A 25 17.81 -8.39 -16.56
C VAL A 25 17.71 -7.72 -17.93
N LEU A 26 16.60 -7.03 -18.20
CA LEU A 26 16.40 -6.29 -19.46
C LEU A 26 17.47 -5.21 -19.67
N SER A 27 17.91 -4.53 -18.61
CA SER A 27 18.97 -3.52 -18.68
C SER A 27 20.33 -4.12 -19.07
N GLU A 28 20.62 -5.35 -18.68
CA GLU A 28 21.84 -6.04 -19.10
C GLU A 28 21.72 -6.59 -20.53
N GLU A 29 20.55 -7.13 -20.89
CA GLU A 29 20.27 -7.62 -22.25
C GLU A 29 20.39 -6.51 -23.31
N ILE A 30 19.87 -5.31 -23.04
CA ILE A 30 19.93 -4.20 -24.01
C ILE A 30 21.35 -3.62 -24.19
N LYS A 31 22.26 -3.82 -23.21
CA LYS A 31 23.66 -3.39 -23.30
C LYS A 31 24.53 -4.34 -24.13
N ASN A 32 24.03 -5.54 -24.43
CA ASN A 32 24.76 -6.52 -25.21
C ASN A 32 24.86 -6.07 -26.69
N PRO A 33 26.06 -5.95 -27.27
CA PRO A 33 26.24 -5.55 -28.67
C PRO A 33 25.63 -6.53 -29.69
N GLU A 34 25.38 -7.78 -29.30
CA GLU A 34 24.71 -8.78 -30.15
C GLU A 34 23.17 -8.62 -30.17
N THR A 35 22.62 -7.69 -29.38
CA THR A 35 21.18 -7.42 -29.36
C THR A 35 20.76 -6.67 -30.63
N GLY A 36 20.06 -7.40 -31.51
CA GLY A 36 19.53 -6.83 -32.75
C GLY A 36 18.45 -5.75 -32.51
N LEU A 37 18.21 -4.91 -33.52
CA LEU A 37 17.33 -3.75 -33.41
C LEU A 37 15.90 -4.09 -32.96
N GLU A 38 15.29 -5.15 -33.54
CA GLU A 38 13.93 -5.58 -33.18
C GLU A 38 13.87 -6.08 -31.73
N GLN A 39 14.90 -6.83 -31.30
CA GLN A 39 15.02 -7.31 -29.92
C GLN A 39 15.22 -6.14 -28.95
N ALA A 40 16.06 -5.17 -29.29
CA ALA A 40 16.29 -3.97 -28.49
C ALA A 40 15.00 -3.15 -28.32
N LEU A 41 14.19 -3.03 -29.38
CA LEU A 41 12.89 -2.36 -29.32
C LEU A 41 11.93 -3.10 -28.38
N SER A 42 11.84 -4.42 -28.48
CA SER A 42 11.00 -5.23 -27.58
C SER A 42 11.44 -5.12 -26.11
N ILE A 43 12.75 -5.17 -25.84
CA ILE A 43 13.31 -4.98 -24.50
C ILE A 43 12.98 -3.58 -23.96
N PHE A 44 13.08 -2.55 -24.80
CA PHE A 44 12.77 -1.18 -24.41
C PHE A 44 11.27 -1.01 -24.07
N GLU A 45 10.37 -1.55 -24.88
CA GLU A 45 8.93 -1.52 -24.62
C GLU A 45 8.56 -2.23 -23.31
N GLU A 46 9.12 -3.43 -23.08
CA GLU A 46 8.93 -4.17 -21.82
C GLU A 46 9.49 -3.38 -20.63
N GLY A 47 10.70 -2.81 -20.77
CA GLY A 47 11.36 -2.02 -19.73
C GLY A 47 10.57 -0.78 -19.34
N ILE A 48 10.01 -0.04 -20.30
CA ILE A 48 9.14 1.12 -20.03
C ILE A 48 7.86 0.69 -19.31
N GLY A 49 7.26 -0.43 -19.70
CA GLY A 49 6.07 -0.97 -19.04
C GLY A 49 6.33 -1.32 -17.56
N LEU A 50 7.43 -2.02 -17.30
CA LEU A 50 7.86 -2.38 -15.95
C LEU A 50 8.17 -1.13 -15.10
N ALA A 51 8.93 -0.17 -15.64
CA ALA A 51 9.28 1.06 -14.93
C ALA A 51 8.02 1.84 -14.50
N LYS A 52 7.04 2.01 -15.39
CA LYS A 52 5.76 2.65 -15.07
C LYS A 52 4.99 1.90 -13.98
N SER A 53 4.91 0.57 -14.08
CA SER A 53 4.21 -0.22 -13.05
C SER A 53 4.88 -0.09 -11.68
N LEU A 54 6.20 -0.05 -11.61
CA LEU A 54 6.94 0.10 -10.35
C LEU A 54 6.72 1.49 -9.75
N GLU A 55 6.74 2.54 -10.57
CA GLU A 55 6.45 3.91 -10.16
C GLU A 55 5.04 4.05 -9.58
N GLU A 56 4.03 3.48 -10.24
CA GLU A 56 2.65 3.49 -9.73
C GLU A 56 2.53 2.77 -8.38
N GLU A 57 3.24 1.66 -8.20
CA GLU A 57 3.22 0.89 -6.96
C GLU A 57 3.86 1.66 -5.80
N LEU A 58 5.00 2.32 -6.06
CA LEU A 58 5.64 3.23 -5.10
C LEU A 58 4.74 4.41 -4.73
N SER A 59 4.12 5.06 -5.72
CA SER A 59 3.20 6.18 -5.48
C SER A 59 2.01 5.80 -4.59
N ARG A 60 1.47 4.59 -4.77
CA ARG A 60 0.39 4.06 -3.91
C ARG A 60 0.86 3.84 -2.47
N ILE A 61 2.10 3.40 -2.27
CA ILE A 61 2.69 3.21 -0.94
C ILE A 61 2.92 4.58 -0.28
N GLU A 62 3.52 5.52 -1.00
CA GLU A 62 3.74 6.90 -0.54
C GLU A 62 2.42 7.56 -0.11
N SER A 63 1.37 7.43 -0.92
CA SER A 63 0.04 7.95 -0.62
C SER A 63 -0.52 7.39 0.70
N LYS A 64 -0.32 6.09 0.95
CA LYS A 64 -0.74 5.46 2.22
C LYS A 64 0.08 5.98 3.40
N ILE A 65 1.39 6.16 3.23
CA ILE A 65 2.27 6.73 4.25
C ILE A 65 1.81 8.14 4.60
N GLN A 66 1.54 8.98 3.60
CA GLN A 66 1.05 10.35 3.79
C GLN A 66 -0.28 10.39 4.56
N ILE A 67 -1.23 9.51 4.24
CA ILE A 67 -2.49 9.42 4.99
C ILE A 67 -2.24 9.08 6.47
N LEU A 68 -1.31 8.16 6.76
CA LEU A 68 -0.98 7.75 8.12
C LEU A 68 -0.27 8.85 8.92
N ILE A 69 0.61 9.63 8.27
CA ILE A 69 1.31 10.75 8.89
C ILE A 69 0.35 11.92 9.17
N ASN A 70 -0.52 12.24 8.22
CA ASN A 70 -1.38 13.43 8.29
C ASN A 70 -2.69 13.21 9.07
N ASN A 71 -3.09 11.95 9.30
CA ASN A 71 -4.19 11.59 10.19
C ASN A 71 -3.70 10.63 11.29
N PRO A 72 -2.87 11.09 12.24
CA PRO A 72 -2.55 10.29 13.40
C PRO A 72 -3.87 10.08 14.15
N LYS A 73 -4.42 8.86 14.11
CA LYS A 73 -5.53 8.50 14.99
C LYS A 73 -5.07 8.78 16.41
N LYS A 74 -5.65 9.80 17.05
CA LYS A 74 -5.52 9.97 18.50
C LYS A 74 -5.94 8.65 19.15
N PRO A 75 -5.16 8.11 20.11
CA PRO A 75 -5.62 6.99 20.90
C PRO A 75 -6.88 7.45 21.64
N GLU A 76 -8.01 6.86 21.27
CA GLU A 76 -9.24 6.76 22.05
C GLU A 76 -9.52 7.95 22.99
N GLU A 77 -10.12 9.01 22.46
CA GLU A 77 -11.00 9.82 23.29
C GLU A 77 -12.16 8.89 23.71
N LYS A 78 -12.03 8.32 24.91
CA LYS A 78 -13.10 7.60 25.60
C LYS A 78 -14.39 8.41 25.39
N PRO A 79 -15.49 7.82 24.89
CA PRO A 79 -16.74 8.56 24.74
C PRO A 79 -17.08 9.19 26.10
N GLU A 80 -17.20 10.51 26.16
CA GLU A 80 -17.64 11.22 27.37
C GLU A 80 -19.07 10.78 27.67
N LEU A 81 -19.19 9.77 28.55
CA LEU A 81 -20.46 9.29 29.08
C LEU A 81 -21.04 10.22 30.16
N ASP A 82 -20.41 11.37 30.41
CA ASP A 82 -20.83 12.34 31.43
C ASP A 82 -22.14 13.07 31.06
N LEU A 83 -22.60 12.96 29.80
CA LEU A 83 -23.87 13.55 29.38
C LEU A 83 -25.08 12.77 29.93
N PHE A 84 -24.93 11.48 30.26
CA PHE A 84 -26.02 10.62 30.73
C PHE A 84 -26.05 10.41 32.24
N SER A 85 -24.98 10.75 32.96
CA SER A 85 -24.92 10.66 34.43
C SER A 85 -25.62 11.81 35.16
N SER A 86 -26.03 12.85 34.44
CA SER A 86 -26.72 14.02 35.03
C SER A 86 -28.25 13.99 34.87
N LEU A 87 -28.82 12.89 34.37
CA LEU A 87 -30.28 12.72 34.39
C LEU A 87 -30.74 12.55 35.84
N PRO A 88 -31.65 13.39 36.35
CA PRO A 88 -32.26 13.15 37.64
C PRO A 88 -33.02 11.82 37.58
N ASP A 89 -32.69 10.94 38.52
CA ASP A 89 -33.40 9.69 38.78
C ASP A 89 -34.87 10.02 39.07
N ASP A 90 -35.77 9.79 38.10
CA ASP A 90 -37.22 9.81 38.34
C ASP A 90 -37.59 8.56 39.15
N GLY A 91 -37.19 8.60 40.42
CA GLY A 91 -37.65 7.69 41.45
C GLY A 91 -39.08 8.05 41.84
N SER A 92 -40.05 7.69 41.00
CA SER A 92 -41.46 7.58 41.41
C SER A 92 -41.98 6.17 41.14
N GLY A 93 -41.47 5.22 41.94
CA GLY A 93 -42.14 3.96 42.18
C GLY A 93 -43.52 4.23 42.79
N GLN A 94 -44.57 3.86 42.05
CA GLN A 94 -45.95 3.83 42.55
C GLN A 94 -46.04 2.84 43.71
N VAL A 95 -46.43 3.35 44.88
CA VAL A 95 -47.15 2.61 45.93
C VAL A 95 -48.52 3.25 46.14
#